data_AF-A0A6A3V125-F1
#
_entry.id   AF-A0A6A3V125-F1
#
_cell.length_a   1.000
_cell.length_b   1.000
_cell.length_c   1.000
_cell.angle_alpha   90.00
_cell.angle_beta   90.00
_cell.angle_gamma   90.00
#
_symmetry.space_group_name_H-M   'P 1'
#
loop_
_entity.id
_entity.type
_entity.pdbx_description
1 polymer ?
#
loop_
_entity_poly.entity_id
_entity_poly.type
_entity_poly.pdbx_seq_one_letter_code
_entity_poly.pdbx_strand_id
1 'polypeptide(L)'
;PLARVRELDLSYCPRIEDVSALQAVHTLSLRHCPSVRDVSALRNVHELNLSDCCKVTDVGMLTGVRVLDLRYNKNNADALKAGVSKLRGLVPIIRM
;
A
#
# COMPACT_ATOMS: atom_id res chain seq x y z
N PRO A 1 -15.69 -11.31 -9.07
CA PRO A 1 -14.56 -11.54 -8.12
C PRO A 1 -13.23 -11.02 -8.72
N LEU A 2 -12.56 -10.07 -8.05
CA LEU A 2 -11.26 -9.56 -8.49
C LEU A 2 -10.11 -10.57 -8.31
N ALA A 3 -10.39 -11.77 -7.79
CA ALA A 3 -9.44 -12.85 -7.57
C ALA A 3 -8.69 -13.36 -8.83
N ARG A 4 -9.08 -12.91 -10.04
CA ARG A 4 -8.39 -13.23 -11.31
C ARG A 4 -7.64 -12.04 -11.91
N VAL A 5 -7.72 -10.87 -11.28
CA VAL A 5 -7.05 -9.66 -11.76
C VAL A 5 -5.60 -9.71 -11.30
N ARG A 6 -4.67 -9.79 -12.25
CA ARG A 6 -3.23 -9.74 -11.97
C ARG A 6 -2.79 -8.33 -11.63
N GLU A 7 -3.19 -7.36 -12.45
CA GLU A 7 -2.78 -5.96 -12.33
C GLU A 7 -4.02 -5.09 -12.23
N LEU A 8 -4.04 -4.19 -11.24
CA LEU A 8 -5.16 -3.30 -11.00
C LEU A 8 -4.64 -1.90 -10.66
N ASP A 9 -5.05 -0.92 -11.46
CA ASP A 9 -4.79 0.49 -11.19
C ASP A 9 -6.07 1.17 -10.71
N LEU A 10 -6.04 1.64 -9.46
CA LEU A 10 -7.08 2.43 -8.82
C LEU A 10 -6.53 3.80 -8.40
N SER A 11 -5.49 4.29 -9.07
CA SER A 11 -4.91 5.59 -8.79
C SER A 11 -5.95 6.70 -8.94
N TYR A 12 -5.79 7.79 -8.19
CA TYR A 12 -6.66 8.96 -8.24
C TYR A 12 -8.14 8.67 -7.94
N CYS A 13 -8.42 7.66 -7.11
CA CYS A 13 -9.77 7.31 -6.68
C CYS A 13 -10.03 7.82 -5.25
N PRO A 14 -10.50 9.07 -5.05
CA PRO A 14 -10.54 9.71 -3.73
C PRO A 14 -11.55 9.12 -2.75
N ARG A 15 -12.46 8.28 -3.24
CA ARG A 15 -13.54 7.68 -2.44
C ARG A 15 -13.27 6.23 -2.03
N ILE A 16 -12.14 5.65 -2.42
CA ILE A 16 -11.78 4.31 -1.97
C ILE A 16 -11.31 4.40 -0.52
N GLU A 17 -11.94 3.62 0.34
CA GLU A 17 -11.60 3.49 1.76
C GLU A 17 -11.30 2.04 2.11
N ASP A 18 -12.19 1.13 1.69
CA ASP A 18 -12.06 -0.30 1.87
C ASP A 18 -11.35 -0.94 0.68
N VAL A 19 -10.23 -1.60 0.97
CA VAL A 19 -9.39 -2.33 0.01
C VAL A 19 -9.35 -3.84 0.30
N SER A 20 -10.20 -4.33 1.21
CA SER A 20 -10.23 -5.73 1.65
C SER A 20 -10.45 -6.72 0.50
N ALA A 21 -11.22 -6.32 -0.52
CA ALA A 21 -11.48 -7.13 -1.70
C ALA A 21 -10.27 -7.28 -2.65
N LEU A 22 -9.17 -6.56 -2.41
CA LEU A 22 -8.01 -6.49 -3.31
C LEU A 22 -6.85 -7.42 -2.88
N GLN A 23 -7.04 -8.22 -1.83
CA GLN A 23 -6.01 -9.09 -1.23
C GLN A 23 -5.36 -10.11 -2.19
N ALA A 24 -6.02 -10.43 -3.31
CA ALA A 24 -5.56 -11.41 -4.30
C ALA A 24 -4.91 -10.79 -5.54
N VAL A 25 -4.86 -9.46 -5.63
CA VAL A 25 -4.23 -8.76 -6.76
C VAL A 25 -2.71 -8.88 -6.67
N HIS A 26 -2.04 -9.18 -7.78
CA HIS A 26 -0.58 -9.31 -7.80
C HIS A 26 0.13 -7.95 -7.80
N THR A 27 -0.30 -7.03 -8.67
CA THR A 27 0.22 -5.66 -8.78
C THR A 27 -0.92 -4.67 -8.60
N LEU A 28 -0.83 -3.81 -7.58
CA LEU A 28 -1.88 -2.85 -7.22
C LEU A 28 -1.33 -1.44 -7.09
N SER A 29 -1.96 -0.49 -7.79
CA SER A 29 -1.74 0.93 -7.55
C SER A 29 -2.95 1.58 -6.88
N LEU A 30 -2.71 2.20 -5.72
CA LEU A 30 -3.65 3.07 -5.00
C LEU A 30 -3.09 4.51 -4.94
N ARG A 31 -2.20 4.88 -5.86
CA ARG A 31 -1.55 6.19 -5.85
C ARG A 31 -2.59 7.31 -5.77
N HIS A 32 -2.37 8.27 -4.88
CA HIS A 32 -3.27 9.41 -4.69
C HIS A 32 -4.71 8.97 -4.34
N CYS A 33 -4.84 8.00 -3.44
CA CYS A 33 -6.12 7.61 -2.84
C CYS A 33 -6.20 8.12 -1.38
N PRO A 34 -6.58 9.41 -1.18
CA PRO A 34 -6.50 10.08 0.13
C PRO A 34 -7.47 9.55 1.19
N SER A 35 -8.39 8.65 0.86
CA SER A 35 -9.35 8.09 1.83
C SER A 35 -9.00 6.67 2.30
N VAL A 36 -8.00 6.03 1.69
CA VAL A 36 -7.44 4.75 2.14
C VAL A 36 -6.70 4.95 3.46
N ARG A 37 -6.99 4.09 4.44
CA ARG A 37 -6.43 4.15 5.80
C ARG A 37 -5.82 2.82 6.21
N ASP A 38 -6.64 1.78 6.18
CA ASP A 38 -6.25 0.42 6.51
C ASP A 38 -5.86 -0.33 5.24
N VAL A 39 -4.61 -0.74 5.17
CA VAL A 39 -4.02 -1.50 4.06
C VAL A 39 -3.64 -2.93 4.47
N SER A 40 -4.07 -3.38 5.66
CA SER A 40 -3.66 -4.67 6.23
C SER A 40 -4.01 -5.87 5.36
N ALA A 41 -5.13 -5.80 4.63
CA ALA A 41 -5.56 -6.82 3.69
C ALA A 41 -4.59 -7.02 2.50
N LEU A 42 -3.71 -6.05 2.23
CA LEU A 42 -2.82 -6.04 1.05
C LEU A 42 -1.49 -6.76 1.30
N ARG A 43 -1.34 -7.48 2.42
CA ARG A 43 -0.10 -8.16 2.82
C ARG A 43 0.45 -9.19 1.82
N ASN A 44 -0.39 -9.69 0.91
CA ASN A 44 -0.02 -10.70 -0.10
C ASN A 44 0.16 -10.11 -1.52
N VAL A 45 -0.04 -8.80 -1.69
CA VAL A 45 0.21 -8.11 -2.96
C VAL A 45 1.71 -8.11 -3.23
N HIS A 46 2.13 -8.43 -4.46
CA HIS A 46 3.55 -8.49 -4.81
C HIS A 46 4.16 -7.11 -4.99
N GLU A 47 3.49 -6.26 -5.76
CA GLU A 47 3.86 -4.87 -6.00
C GLU A 47 2.73 -3.94 -5.60
N LEU A 48 3.00 -3.04 -4.66
CA LEU A 48 2.01 -2.15 -4.08
C LEU A 48 2.48 -0.69 -4.11
N ASN A 49 1.70 0.15 -4.78
CA ASN A 49 1.91 1.59 -4.81
C ASN A 49 0.90 2.31 -3.91
N LEU A 50 1.39 2.86 -2.79
CA LEU A 50 0.67 3.70 -1.85
C LEU A 50 1.19 5.15 -1.88
N SER A 51 1.81 5.58 -2.99
CA SER A 51 2.33 6.93 -3.10
C SER A 51 1.23 7.97 -2.93
N ASP A 52 1.48 9.01 -2.14
CA ASP A 52 0.52 10.09 -1.87
C ASP A 52 -0.83 9.62 -1.26
N CYS A 53 -0.79 8.54 -0.46
CA CYS A 53 -1.92 8.05 0.35
C CYS A 53 -1.87 8.65 1.76
N CYS A 54 -2.20 9.94 1.87
CA CYS A 54 -1.94 10.77 3.05
C CYS A 54 -2.59 10.32 4.39
N LYS A 55 -3.53 9.37 4.37
CA LYS A 55 -4.16 8.83 5.59
C LYS A 55 -3.65 7.44 6.01
N VAL A 56 -2.76 6.82 5.25
CA VAL A 56 -2.13 5.55 5.65
C VAL A 56 -1.03 5.83 6.66
N THR A 57 -1.12 5.29 7.86
CA THR A 57 -0.18 5.61 8.96
C THR A 57 0.62 4.40 9.44
N ASP A 58 0.19 3.18 9.12
CA ASP A 58 0.93 1.96 9.43
C ASP A 58 0.96 1.04 8.21
N VAL A 59 2.14 0.49 7.95
CA VAL A 59 2.43 -0.44 6.86
C VAL A 59 3.19 -1.67 7.36
N GLY A 60 3.43 -1.79 8.67
CA GLY A 60 4.28 -2.83 9.25
C GLY A 60 3.77 -4.26 9.05
N MET A 61 2.50 -4.43 8.67
CA MET A 61 1.89 -5.71 8.34
C MET A 61 2.11 -6.16 6.88
N LEU A 62 2.64 -5.30 6.01
CA LEU A 62 2.88 -5.57 4.58
C LEU A 62 4.12 -6.44 4.31
N THR A 63 4.34 -7.45 5.15
CA THR A 63 5.58 -8.26 5.16
C THR A 63 5.72 -9.20 3.97
N GLY A 64 4.64 -9.48 3.23
CA GLY A 64 4.66 -10.30 2.00
C GLY A 64 4.86 -9.48 0.72
N VAL A 65 4.87 -8.15 0.80
CA VAL A 65 5.09 -7.27 -0.35
C VAL A 65 6.56 -7.34 -0.80
N ARG A 66 6.81 -7.31 -2.10
CA ARG A 66 8.17 -7.31 -2.67
C ARG A 66 8.63 -5.91 -3.07
N VAL A 67 7.70 -5.11 -3.59
CA VAL A 67 7.92 -3.71 -3.95
C VAL A 67 6.84 -2.87 -3.30
N LEU A 68 7.25 -1.99 -2.38
CA LEU A 68 6.37 -1.03 -1.72
C LEU A 68 6.78 0.40 -2.08
N ASP A 69 5.89 1.16 -2.69
CA ASP A 69 6.11 2.58 -3.00
C ASP A 69 5.29 3.47 -2.07
N LEU A 70 6.00 4.28 -1.28
CA LEU A 70 5.44 5.23 -0.30
C LEU A 70 5.83 6.67 -0.62
N ARG A 71 6.39 6.95 -1.81
CA ARG A 71 6.81 8.31 -2.16
C ARG A 71 5.67 9.31 -2.03
N TYR A 72 6.03 10.55 -1.76
CA TYR A 72 5.08 11.68 -1.64
C TYR A 72 4.09 11.61 -0.46
N ASN A 73 4.21 10.63 0.46
CA ASN A 73 3.48 10.60 1.73
C ASN A 73 4.05 11.59 2.76
N LYS A 74 4.14 12.88 2.39
CA LYS A 74 4.77 13.93 3.22
C LYS A 74 3.97 14.23 4.48
N ASN A 75 2.64 14.14 4.41
CA ASN A 75 1.73 14.50 5.49
C ASN A 75 1.68 13.46 6.63
N ASN A 76 2.13 12.24 6.36
CA ASN A 76 2.06 11.07 7.23
C ASN A 76 3.42 10.35 7.37
N ALA A 77 4.50 10.98 6.89
CA ALA A 77 5.84 10.39 6.88
C ALA A 77 6.31 9.94 8.27
N ASP A 78 6.06 10.75 9.30
CA ASP A 78 6.46 10.43 10.68
C ASP A 78 5.74 9.19 11.22
N ALA A 79 4.45 9.03 10.92
CA ALA A 79 3.68 7.87 11.33
C ALA A 79 4.19 6.58 10.65
N LEU A 80 4.55 6.67 9.36
CA LEU A 80 5.04 5.54 8.58
C LEU A 80 6.41 5.02 9.04
N LYS A 81 7.22 5.82 9.75
CA LYS A 81 8.59 5.44 10.17
C LYS A 81 8.64 4.12 10.92
N ALA A 82 7.71 3.91 11.87
CA ALA A 82 7.66 2.70 12.67
C ALA A 82 7.31 1.47 11.82
N GLY A 83 6.29 1.59 10.96
CA GLY A 83 5.89 0.53 10.02
C GLY A 83 7.01 0.16 9.05
N VAL A 84 7.62 1.16 8.41
CA VAL A 84 8.75 0.97 7.47
C VAL A 84 9.94 0.32 8.16
N SER A 85 10.23 0.68 9.41
CA SER A 85 11.32 0.07 10.18
C SER A 85 11.11 -1.43 10.40
N LYS A 86 9.86 -1.88 10.63
CA LYS A 86 9.50 -3.30 10.74
C LYS A 86 9.67 -4.07 9.42
N LEU A 87 9.50 -3.39 8.29
CA LEU A 87 9.61 -4.01 6.96
C LEU A 87 11.06 -4.17 6.49
N ARG A 88 12.03 -3.48 7.13
CA ARG A 88 13.45 -3.58 6.77
C ARG A 88 13.92 -5.03 6.88
N GLY A 89 14.46 -5.57 5.79
CA GLY A 89 14.91 -6.97 5.70
C GLY A 89 13.82 -7.98 5.32
N LEU A 90 12.55 -7.59 5.36
CA LEU A 90 11.42 -8.43 4.92
C LEU A 90 10.95 -8.04 3.50
N VAL A 91 10.81 -6.72 3.27
CA VAL A 91 10.44 -6.15 1.98
C VAL A 91 11.71 -5.69 1.25
N PRO A 92 12.07 -6.31 0.12
CA PRO A 92 13.33 -6.01 -0.59
C PRO A 92 13.43 -4.59 -1.11
N ILE A 93 12.32 -4.03 -1.59
CA ILE A 93 12.30 -2.70 -2.21
C ILE A 93 11.22 -1.86 -1.53
N ILE A 94 11.66 -0.84 -0.81
CA ILE A 94 10.79 0.20 -0.25
C ILE A 94 11.26 1.53 -0.83
N ARG A 95 10.37 2.23 -1.55
CA ARG A 95 10.60 3.61 -2.02
C ARG A 95 9.92 4.57 -1.06
N MET A 96 10.66 5.56 -0.57
CA MET A 96 10.20 6.58 0.38
C MET A 96 10.45 7.95 -0.22
#